data_AF-A0A5C9CS52-F1
#
_entry.id   AF-A0A5C9CS52-F1
#
_cell.length_a   1.000
_cell.length_b   1.000
_cell.length_c   1.000
_cell.angle_alpha   90.00
_cell.angle_beta   90.00
_cell.angle_gamma   90.00
#
_symmetry.space_group_name_H-M   'P 1'
#
loop_
_entity.id
_entity.type
_entity.pdbx_description
1 polymer ?
#
loop_
_entity_poly.entity_id
_entity_poly.type
_entity_poly.pdbx_seq_one_letter_code
_entity_poly.pdbx_strand_id
1 'polypeptide(L)'
;MALLIDEIDKADIEFPNDLLREIDRMEFYCYETRELVRAKHRPLVFITSNNEKELPDAFLRRCFFHYIKFPDAVTMKQIVDVHFPGLKAELLSAAMKTFFDVRNLPGLKKKPSTSELLDWLKLLMAQDIPASVLHTEGDKVAVPPLVGALLKNEQDVTLFEKLVFMQSRNR
;
A
#
# COMPACT_ATOMS: atom_id res chain seq x y z
N MET A 1 -3.38 26.10 -8.47
CA MET A 1 -2.17 25.57 -7.81
C MET A 1 -2.62 24.61 -6.72
N ALA A 2 -1.97 23.46 -6.60
CA ALA A 2 -2.25 22.46 -5.57
C ALA A 2 -1.00 22.21 -4.72
N LEU A 3 -1.19 21.85 -3.45
CA LEU A 3 -0.16 21.42 -2.51
C LEU A 3 -0.50 20.01 -2.04
N LEU A 4 0.46 19.09 -2.12
CA LEU A 4 0.38 17.75 -1.55
C LEU A 4 1.30 17.69 -0.33
N ILE A 5 0.74 17.31 0.81
CA ILE A 5 1.47 17.00 2.04
C ILE A 5 1.36 15.50 2.23
N ASP A 6 2.47 14.80 2.05
CA ASP A 6 2.49 13.34 2.05
C ASP A 6 2.82 12.80 3.45
N GLU A 7 2.15 11.72 3.85
CA GLU A 7 2.40 10.95 5.08
C GLU A 7 2.53 11.82 6.36
N ILE A 8 1.54 12.69 6.59
CA ILE A 8 1.54 13.65 7.71
C ILE A 8 1.72 12.98 9.09
N ASP A 9 1.34 11.71 9.21
CA ASP A 9 1.44 10.89 10.42
C ASP A 9 2.87 10.46 10.77
N LYS A 10 3.84 10.64 9.86
CA LYS A 10 5.26 10.42 10.16
C LYS A 10 5.89 11.58 10.93
N ALA A 11 5.28 12.76 10.89
CA ALA A 11 5.74 13.91 11.66
C ALA A 11 5.53 13.72 13.17
N ASP A 12 6.08 14.66 13.94
CA ASP A 12 5.86 14.73 15.38
C ASP A 12 4.39 15.04 15.70
N ILE A 13 3.94 14.61 16.89
CA ILE A 13 2.52 14.68 17.28
C ILE A 13 1.96 16.11 17.31
N GLU A 14 2.81 17.12 17.50
CA GLU A 14 2.44 18.53 17.56
C GLU A 14 2.30 19.14 16.15
N PHE A 15 3.03 18.60 15.17
CA PHE A 15 3.15 19.17 13.83
C PHE A 15 1.82 19.32 13.09
N PRO A 16 0.89 18.33 13.08
CA PRO A 16 -0.40 18.51 12.41
C PRO A 16 -1.18 19.70 12.96
N ASN A 17 -1.18 19.91 14.27
CA ASN A 17 -1.92 21.01 14.89
C ASN A 17 -1.30 22.37 14.58
N ASP A 18 0.03 22.45 14.58
CA ASP A 18 0.74 23.66 14.18
C ASP A 18 0.34 24.00 12.76
N LEU A 19 0.51 23.06 11.82
CA LEU A 19 0.23 23.19 10.39
C LEU A 19 -1.17 23.75 10.06
N LEU A 20 -2.18 23.48 10.90
CA LEU A 20 -3.53 24.03 10.71
C LEU A 20 -3.51 25.56 10.71
N ARG A 21 -2.64 26.18 11.52
CA ARG A 21 -2.54 27.63 11.62
C ARG A 21 -1.99 28.22 10.31
N GLU A 22 -0.93 27.64 9.76
CA GLU A 22 -0.32 28.13 8.52
C GLU A 22 -1.25 27.90 7.33
N ILE A 23 -1.94 26.75 7.27
CA ILE A 23 -2.94 26.47 6.24
C ILE A 23 -4.16 27.39 6.38
N ASP A 24 -4.64 27.65 7.59
CA ASP A 24 -5.80 28.53 7.79
C ASP A 24 -5.48 29.99 7.43
N ARG A 25 -4.30 30.48 7.83
CA ARG A 25 -3.87 31.87 7.60
C ARG A 25 -3.23 32.10 6.23
N MET A 26 -2.83 31.03 5.55
CA MET A 26 -2.10 31.09 4.28
C MET A 26 -0.81 31.93 4.36
N GLU A 27 -0.16 31.89 5.53
CA GLU A 27 1.10 32.55 5.80
C GLU A 27 1.86 31.82 6.91
N PHE A 28 3.19 31.93 6.90
CA PHE A 28 4.06 31.44 7.96
C PHE A 28 5.30 32.32 8.06
N TYR A 29 5.96 32.29 9.21
CA TYR A 29 7.22 33.01 9.41
C TYR A 29 8.40 32.06 9.18
N CYS A 30 9.29 32.41 8.25
CA CYS A 30 10.53 31.67 8.02
C CYS A 30 11.62 32.25 8.91
N TYR A 31 12.07 31.48 9.90
CA TYR A 31 13.03 31.96 10.89
C TYR A 31 14.43 32.17 10.29
N GLU A 32 14.80 31.38 9.30
CA GLU A 32 16.08 31.42 8.59
C GLU A 32 16.24 32.71 7.79
N THR A 33 15.17 33.17 7.12
CA THR A 33 15.18 34.42 6.35
C THR A 33 14.69 35.61 7.16
N ARG A 34 14.04 35.38 8.30
CA ARG A 34 13.37 36.38 9.14
C ARG A 34 12.25 37.12 8.41
N GLU A 35 11.52 36.40 7.56
CA GLU A 35 10.45 36.97 6.75
C GLU A 35 9.10 36.29 7.04
N LEU A 36 8.04 37.09 7.03
CA LEU A 36 6.68 36.58 6.98
C LEU A 36 6.32 36.29 5.53
N VAL A 37 6.20 35.01 5.18
CA VAL A 37 5.83 34.54 3.85
C VAL A 37 4.33 34.38 3.79
N ARG A 38 3.66 35.07 2.85
CA ARG A 38 2.22 34.96 2.61
C ARG A 38 1.94 34.39 1.22
N ALA A 39 1.01 33.45 1.14
CA ALA A 39 0.60 32.86 -0.12
C ALA A 39 -0.12 33.90 -1.00
N LYS A 40 0.33 34.03 -2.26
CA LYS A 40 -0.32 34.91 -3.25
C LYS A 40 -1.70 34.38 -3.68
N HIS A 41 -1.85 33.07 -3.73
CA HIS A 41 -3.09 32.38 -4.07
C HIS A 41 -3.31 31.23 -3.09
N ARG A 42 -4.56 31.06 -2.64
CA ARG A 42 -4.94 29.93 -1.77
C ARG A 42 -4.91 28.63 -2.57
N PRO A 43 -4.03 27.66 -2.27
CA PRO A 43 -3.99 26.41 -3.01
C PRO A 43 -5.08 25.45 -2.54
N LEU A 44 -5.42 24.49 -3.39
CA LEU A 44 -6.07 23.26 -2.94
C LEU A 44 -5.03 22.40 -2.23
N VAL A 45 -5.30 22.01 -0.98
CA VAL A 45 -4.38 21.23 -0.14
C VAL A 45 -4.88 19.80 -0.04
N PHE A 46 -4.02 18.85 -0.43
CA PHE A 46 -4.22 17.43 -0.27
C PHE A 46 -3.26 16.93 0.80
N ILE A 47 -3.78 16.15 1.74
CA ILE A 47 -3.00 15.59 2.85
C ILE A 47 -3.24 14.09 2.85
N THR A 48 -2.17 13.31 2.83
CA THR A 48 -2.23 11.84 2.91
C THR A 48 -1.72 11.37 4.27
N SER A 49 -2.23 10.23 4.70
CA SER A 49 -1.80 9.55 5.93
C SER A 49 -1.90 8.05 5.71
N ASN A 50 -0.94 7.30 6.25
CA ASN A 50 -0.98 5.83 6.25
C ASN A 50 -1.74 5.27 7.44
N ASN A 51 -2.29 6.13 8.30
CA ASN A 51 -2.95 5.78 9.55
C ASN A 51 -2.03 4.96 10.48
N GLU A 52 -0.72 5.26 10.47
CA GLU A 52 0.27 4.68 11.39
C GLU A 52 0.15 5.30 12.79
N LYS A 53 -0.13 6.61 12.84
CA LYS A 53 -0.48 7.35 14.05
C LYS A 53 -1.83 8.01 13.85
N GLU A 54 -2.65 7.97 14.90
CA GLU A 54 -3.95 8.63 14.88
C GLU A 54 -3.77 10.15 14.86
N LEU A 55 -4.40 10.80 13.88
CA LEU A 55 -4.37 12.25 13.77
C LEU A 55 -5.36 12.86 14.77
N PRO A 56 -5.01 13.98 15.44
CA PRO A 56 -5.90 14.61 16.41
C PRO A 56 -7.26 15.00 15.80
N ASP A 57 -8.35 14.83 16.55
CA ASP A 57 -9.70 15.24 16.12
C ASP A 57 -9.80 16.71 15.70
N ALA A 58 -9.00 17.59 16.30
CA ALA A 58 -8.93 19.00 15.94
C ALA A 58 -8.41 19.24 14.51
N PHE A 59 -7.53 18.35 14.03
CA PHE A 59 -7.04 18.33 12.66
C PHE A 59 -8.10 17.78 11.70
N LEU A 60 -8.64 16.61 12.02
CA LEU A 60 -9.65 15.94 11.18
C LEU A 60 -10.90 16.80 10.97
N ARG A 61 -11.36 17.54 11.99
CA ARG A 61 -12.51 18.46 11.87
C ARG A 61 -12.29 19.63 10.91
N ARG A 62 -11.04 19.97 10.56
CA ARG A 62 -10.69 21.01 9.59
C ARG A 62 -10.41 20.45 8.19
N CYS A 63 -10.53 19.13 8.00
CA CYS A 63 -10.29 18.47 6.73
C CYS A 63 -11.55 17.73 6.25
N PHE A 64 -11.73 17.67 4.93
CA PHE A 64 -12.64 16.70 4.34
C PHE A 64 -11.94 15.34 4.31
N PHE A 65 -12.33 14.44 5.21
CA PHE A 65 -11.71 13.14 5.33
C PHE A 65 -12.25 12.16 4.27
N HIS A 66 -11.34 11.55 3.51
CA HIS A 66 -11.66 10.50 2.56
C HIS A 66 -10.82 9.25 2.85
N TYR A 67 -11.48 8.17 3.26
CA TYR A 67 -10.81 6.89 3.50
C TYR A 67 -10.66 6.09 2.21
N ILE A 68 -9.43 5.82 1.82
CA ILE A 68 -9.11 4.99 0.66
C ILE A 68 -9.05 3.53 1.10
N LYS A 69 -10.05 2.75 0.71
CA LYS A 69 -10.08 1.30 0.93
C LYS A 69 -9.02 0.62 0.07
N PHE A 70 -8.48 -0.48 0.58
CA PHE A 70 -7.66 -1.37 -0.24
C PHE A 70 -8.49 -1.87 -1.45
N PRO A 71 -7.93 -1.88 -2.67
CA PRO A 71 -8.70 -2.22 -3.87
C PRO A 71 -9.23 -3.65 -3.82
N ASP A 72 -10.46 -3.83 -4.26
CA ASP A 72 -11.03 -5.15 -4.51
C ASP A 72 -10.42 -5.79 -5.76
N ALA A 73 -10.79 -7.05 -6.04
CA ALA A 73 -10.22 -7.77 -7.18
C ALA A 73 -10.50 -7.09 -8.53
N VAL A 74 -11.65 -6.42 -8.68
CA VAL A 74 -12.05 -5.74 -9.92
C VAL A 74 -11.19 -4.49 -10.12
N THR A 75 -11.07 -3.66 -9.09
CA THR A 75 -10.27 -2.43 -9.10
C THR A 75 -8.79 -2.75 -9.23
N MET A 76 -8.31 -3.78 -8.53
CA MET A 76 -6.92 -4.24 -8.64
C MET A 76 -6.59 -4.71 -10.06
N LYS A 77 -7.50 -5.42 -10.72
CA LYS A 77 -7.33 -5.79 -12.13
C LYS A 77 -7.17 -4.55 -13.01
N GLN A 78 -8.01 -3.53 -12.83
CA GLN A 78 -7.90 -2.28 -13.59
C GLN A 78 -6.55 -1.58 -13.35
N ILE A 79 -6.05 -1.58 -12.12
CA ILE A 79 -4.73 -1.04 -11.79
C ILE A 79 -3.66 -1.82 -12.56
N VAL A 80 -3.70 -3.15 -12.49
CA VAL A 80 -2.74 -4.03 -13.17
C VAL A 80 -2.76 -3.81 -14.69
N ASP A 81 -3.94 -3.68 -15.30
CA ASP A 81 -4.11 -3.48 -16.75
C ASP A 81 -3.45 -2.17 -17.23
N VAL A 82 -3.42 -1.12 -16.40
CA VAL A 82 -2.71 0.14 -16.69
C VAL A 82 -1.19 -0.05 -16.65
N HIS A 83 -0.69 -0.88 -15.73
CA HIS A 83 0.76 -1.08 -15.54
C HIS A 83 1.36 -2.13 -16.49
N PHE A 84 0.59 -3.15 -16.89
CA PHE A 84 1.06 -4.27 -17.72
C PHE A 84 0.10 -4.53 -18.89
N PRO A 85 0.04 -3.63 -19.88
CA PRO A 85 -0.77 -3.84 -21.07
C PRO A 85 -0.28 -5.10 -21.81
N GLY A 86 -1.13 -6.11 -21.92
CA GLY A 86 -0.80 -7.39 -22.59
C GLY A 86 -0.41 -8.53 -21.65
N LEU A 87 -0.52 -8.37 -20.34
CA LEU A 87 -0.39 -9.49 -19.40
C LEU A 87 -1.41 -10.59 -19.72
N LYS A 88 -0.94 -11.84 -19.80
CA LYS A 88 -1.81 -13.01 -20.06
C LYS A 88 -2.86 -13.13 -18.96
N ALA A 89 -4.14 -13.22 -19.34
CA ALA A 89 -5.26 -13.26 -18.41
C ALA A 89 -5.18 -14.43 -17.41
N GLU A 90 -4.68 -15.58 -17.84
CA GLU A 90 -4.45 -16.76 -16.99
C GLU A 90 -3.43 -16.46 -15.87
N LEU A 91 -2.30 -15.85 -16.23
CA LEU A 91 -1.26 -15.47 -15.26
C LEU A 91 -1.78 -14.44 -14.27
N LEU A 92 -2.53 -13.44 -14.75
CA LEU A 92 -3.15 -12.44 -13.89
C LEU A 92 -4.14 -13.07 -12.91
N SER A 93 -5.03 -13.93 -13.39
CA SER A 93 -6.01 -14.61 -12.54
C SER A 93 -5.34 -15.46 -11.46
N ALA A 94 -4.30 -16.22 -11.84
CA ALA A 94 -3.53 -17.04 -10.90
C ALA A 94 -2.82 -16.18 -9.85
N ALA A 95 -2.09 -15.14 -10.29
CA ALA A 95 -1.38 -14.23 -9.42
C ALA A 95 -2.32 -13.48 -8.46
N MET A 96 -3.47 -12.99 -8.95
CA MET A 96 -4.47 -12.32 -8.13
C MET A 96 -5.03 -13.21 -7.04
N LYS A 97 -5.34 -14.47 -7.37
CA LYS A 97 -5.79 -15.47 -6.38
C LYS A 97 -4.72 -15.65 -5.30
N THR A 98 -3.49 -15.98 -5.70
CA THR A 98 -2.36 -16.16 -4.77
C THR A 98 -2.12 -14.92 -3.91
N PHE A 99 -2.17 -13.73 -4.49
CA PHE A 99 -1.95 -12.47 -3.79
C PHE A 99 -2.98 -12.26 -2.67
N PHE A 100 -4.27 -12.47 -2.96
CA PHE A 100 -5.31 -12.34 -1.93
C PHE A 100 -5.27 -13.46 -0.90
N ASP A 101 -4.94 -14.69 -1.30
CA ASP A 101 -4.72 -15.80 -0.37
C ASP A 101 -3.62 -15.45 0.63
N VAL A 102 -2.46 -14.96 0.15
CA VAL A 102 -1.36 -14.49 0.99
C VAL A 102 -1.81 -13.30 1.85
N ARG A 103 -2.45 -12.29 1.27
CA ARG A 103 -2.88 -11.08 2.00
C ARG A 103 -3.87 -11.35 3.12
N ASN A 104 -4.70 -12.38 2.97
CA ASN A 104 -5.73 -12.78 3.93
C ASN A 104 -5.23 -13.75 5.01
N LEU A 105 -3.95 -14.14 4.98
CA LEU A 105 -3.38 -14.99 6.02
C LEU A 105 -3.45 -14.33 7.40
N PRO A 106 -3.95 -15.05 8.42
CA PRO A 106 -3.96 -14.55 9.77
C PRO A 106 -2.53 -14.46 10.32
N GLY A 107 -2.25 -13.41 11.08
CA GLY A 107 -0.97 -13.22 11.77
C GLY A 107 0.13 -12.53 10.98
N LEU A 108 -0.09 -12.20 9.70
CA LEU A 108 0.83 -11.34 8.95
C LEU A 108 0.97 -9.97 9.62
N LYS A 109 2.22 -9.57 9.90
CA LYS A 109 2.51 -8.25 10.44
C LYS A 109 2.29 -7.16 9.39
N LYS A 110 2.81 -7.37 8.19
CA LYS A 110 2.64 -6.44 7.07
C LYS A 110 1.95 -7.14 5.90
N LYS A 111 0.70 -6.78 5.66
CA LYS A 111 -0.05 -7.28 4.52
C LYS A 111 0.51 -6.69 3.20
N PRO A 112 0.73 -7.49 2.15
CA PRO A 112 1.32 -7.03 0.88
C PRO A 112 0.41 -6.00 0.20
N SER A 113 0.94 -4.85 -0.25
CA SER A 113 0.16 -3.79 -0.89
C SER A 113 0.04 -3.99 -2.41
N THR A 114 -0.64 -3.07 -3.07
CA THR A 114 -0.70 -3.01 -4.54
C THR A 114 0.70 -2.97 -5.15
N SER A 115 1.64 -2.22 -4.57
CA SER A 115 3.01 -2.12 -5.10
C SER A 115 3.74 -3.46 -5.07
N GLU A 116 3.62 -4.23 -3.99
CA GLU A 116 4.21 -5.58 -3.92
C GLU A 116 3.59 -6.53 -4.95
N LEU A 117 2.29 -6.45 -5.25
CA LEU A 117 1.67 -7.22 -6.33
C LEU A 117 2.28 -6.85 -7.69
N LEU A 118 2.39 -5.56 -8.00
CA LEU A 118 2.92 -5.09 -9.28
C LEU A 118 4.39 -5.51 -9.46
N ASP A 119 5.19 -5.42 -8.39
CA ASP A 119 6.58 -5.84 -8.44
C ASP A 119 6.72 -7.36 -8.56
N TRP A 120 5.86 -8.13 -7.89
CA TRP A 120 5.82 -9.57 -8.07
C TRP A 120 5.43 -9.97 -9.48
N LEU A 121 4.43 -9.33 -10.09
CA LEU A 121 4.05 -9.54 -11.49
C LEU A 121 5.21 -9.23 -12.46
N LYS A 122 5.94 -8.12 -12.25
CA LYS A 122 7.16 -7.82 -13.04
C LYS A 122 8.16 -8.96 -12.98
N LEU A 123 8.39 -9.51 -11.79
CA LEU A 123 9.35 -10.59 -11.59
C LEU A 123 8.90 -11.90 -12.25
N LEU A 124 7.61 -12.26 -12.14
CA LEU A 124 7.04 -13.42 -12.81
C LEU A 124 7.21 -13.32 -14.34
N MET A 125 6.94 -12.15 -14.90
CA MET A 125 7.10 -11.88 -16.33
C MET A 125 8.58 -11.93 -16.76
N ALA A 126 9.48 -11.33 -15.96
CA ALA A 126 10.90 -11.28 -16.27
C ALA A 126 11.57 -12.67 -16.26
N GLN A 127 11.03 -13.61 -15.48
CA GLN A 127 11.52 -15.00 -15.42
C GLN A 127 10.69 -15.97 -16.28
N ASP A 128 9.74 -15.46 -17.07
CA ASP A 128 8.79 -16.24 -17.88
C ASP A 128 8.11 -17.38 -17.09
N ILE A 129 7.74 -17.09 -15.84
CA ILE A 129 7.12 -18.08 -14.95
C ILE A 129 5.68 -18.32 -15.42
N PRO A 130 5.30 -19.56 -15.78
CA PRO A 130 3.97 -19.86 -16.26
C PRO A 130 2.94 -19.87 -15.13
N ALA A 131 1.68 -19.58 -15.46
CA ALA A 131 0.57 -19.58 -14.50
C ALA A 131 0.39 -20.94 -13.80
N SER A 132 0.76 -22.04 -14.47
CA SER A 132 0.71 -23.40 -13.90
C SER A 132 1.58 -23.58 -12.66
N VAL A 133 2.63 -22.79 -12.47
CA VAL A 133 3.48 -22.83 -11.26
C VAL A 133 2.79 -22.14 -10.07
N LEU A 134 1.91 -21.17 -10.35
CA LEU A 134 1.09 -20.49 -9.34
C LEU A 134 -0.15 -21.32 -8.99
N HIS A 135 -0.57 -22.20 -9.91
CA HIS A 135 -1.64 -23.15 -9.69
C HIS A 135 -1.10 -24.42 -9.03
N THR A 136 -1.46 -24.65 -7.78
CA THR A 136 -1.38 -25.99 -7.22
C THR A 136 -2.62 -26.77 -7.66
N GLU A 137 -2.45 -27.93 -8.29
CA GLU A 137 -3.57 -28.85 -8.51
C GLU A 137 -4.08 -29.39 -7.17
N GLY A 138 -5.37 -29.20 -6.90
CA GLY A 138 -6.03 -29.44 -5.60
C GLY A 138 -5.90 -28.26 -4.63
N ASP A 139 -6.69 -28.25 -3.55
CA ASP A 139 -6.69 -27.21 -2.48
C ASP A 139 -5.36 -27.07 -1.69
N LYS A 140 -4.22 -27.43 -2.29
CA LYS A 140 -2.90 -27.31 -1.68
C LYS A 140 -2.42 -25.86 -1.82
N VAL A 141 -2.30 -25.15 -0.71
CA VAL A 141 -1.54 -23.89 -0.71
C VAL A 141 -0.07 -24.25 -0.89
N ALA A 142 0.57 -23.76 -1.94
CA ALA A 142 2.00 -23.90 -2.16
C ALA A 142 2.69 -22.55 -1.95
N VAL A 143 3.99 -22.58 -1.62
CA VAL A 143 4.78 -21.35 -1.56
C VAL A 143 4.94 -20.85 -3.00
N PRO A 144 4.42 -19.66 -3.34
CA PRO A 144 4.55 -19.17 -4.69
C PRO A 144 6.01 -18.78 -4.96
N PRO A 145 6.46 -18.88 -6.22
CA PRO A 145 7.79 -18.45 -6.60
C PRO A 145 7.99 -16.98 -6.25
N LEU A 146 9.18 -16.64 -5.77
CA LEU A 146 9.56 -15.26 -5.45
C LEU A 146 8.64 -14.60 -4.41
N VAL A 147 8.12 -15.37 -3.45
CA VAL A 147 7.22 -14.87 -2.38
C VAL A 147 7.78 -13.69 -1.59
N GLY A 148 9.11 -13.53 -1.51
CA GLY A 148 9.76 -12.36 -0.91
C GLY A 148 9.46 -11.02 -1.63
N ALA A 149 8.93 -11.07 -2.86
CA ALA A 149 8.39 -9.89 -3.53
C ALA A 149 7.08 -9.42 -2.89
N LEU A 150 6.25 -10.37 -2.43
CA LEU A 150 4.99 -10.12 -1.73
C LEU A 150 5.24 -9.82 -0.24
N LEU A 151 6.00 -10.67 0.45
CA LEU A 151 6.26 -10.57 1.88
C LEU A 151 7.67 -9.99 2.12
N LYS A 152 7.73 -8.71 2.50
CA LYS A 152 8.99 -7.99 2.73
C LYS A 152 9.64 -8.24 4.09
N ASN A 153 9.03 -9.04 4.95
CA ASN A 153 9.51 -9.36 6.30
C ASN A 153 9.82 -10.87 6.39
N GLU A 154 11.03 -11.21 6.82
CA GLU A 154 11.49 -12.59 7.00
C GLU A 154 10.59 -13.40 7.96
N GLN A 155 10.05 -12.75 8.98
CA GLN A 155 9.12 -13.38 9.92
C GLN A 155 7.80 -13.76 9.26
N ASP A 156 7.28 -12.90 8.37
CA ASP A 156 6.05 -13.14 7.62
C ASP A 156 6.26 -14.26 6.57
N VAL A 157 7.43 -14.28 5.92
CA VAL A 157 7.84 -15.37 5.01
C VAL A 157 7.90 -16.70 5.76
N THR A 158 8.62 -16.74 6.89
CA THR A 158 8.77 -17.96 7.71
C THR A 158 7.43 -18.45 8.24
N LEU A 159 6.53 -17.53 8.66
CA LEU A 159 5.19 -17.86 9.11
C LEU A 159 4.39 -18.53 7.99
N PHE A 160 4.42 -17.93 6.79
CA PHE A 160 3.71 -18.45 5.63
C PHE A 160 4.20 -19.84 5.23
N GLU A 161 5.52 -20.05 5.14
CA GLU A 161 6.12 -21.36 4.84
C GLU A 161 5.71 -22.44 5.85
N LYS A 162 5.69 -22.11 7.15
CA LYS A 162 5.23 -23.02 8.21
C LYS A 162 3.76 -23.38 8.04
N LEU A 163 2.89 -22.42 7.73
CA LEU A 163 1.45 -22.66 7.55
C LEU A 163 1.19 -23.57 6.34
N VAL A 164 1.87 -23.30 5.22
CA VAL A 164 1.83 -24.16 4.02
C VAL A 164 2.28 -25.59 4.36
N PHE A 165 3.39 -25.73 5.09
CA PHE A 165 3.90 -27.04 5.49
C PHE A 165 2.95 -27.77 6.44
N MET A 166 2.33 -27.10 7.40
CA MET A 166 1.35 -27.72 8.31
C MET A 166 0.10 -28.22 7.58
N GLN A 167 -0.42 -27.45 6.62
CA GLN A 167 -1.57 -27.86 5.81
C GLN A 167 -1.24 -29.06 4.92
N SER A 168 0.01 -29.22 4.49
CA SER A 168 0.47 -30.40 3.76
C SER A 168 0.60 -31.66 4.62
N ARG A 169 0.75 -31.54 5.95
CA ARG A 169 0.96 -32.65 6.91
C ARG A 169 -0.28 -33.09 7.69
N ASN A 170 -1.28 -32.23 7.87
CA ASN A 170 -2.53 -32.57 8.58
C ASN A 170 -3.52 -33.38 7.72
N ARG A 171 -3.00 -34.21 6.81
CA ARG A 171 -3.74 -35.18 6.01
C ARG A 171 -2.97 -36.48 5.96
#